data_AF-A0A7Y4XC86-F1
#
_entry.id   AF-A0A7Y4XC86-F1
#
_cell.length_a   1.000
_cell.length_b   1.000
_cell.length_c   1.000
_cell.angle_alpha   90.00
_cell.angle_beta   90.00
_cell.angle_gamma   90.00
#
_symmetry.space_group_name_H-M   'P 1'
#
loop_
_entity.id
_entity.type
_entity.pdbx_description
1 polymer ?
#
loop_
_entity_poly.entity_id
_entity_poly.type
_entity_poly.pdbx_seq_one_letter_code
_entity_poly.pdbx_strand_id
1 'polypeptide(L)'
;MVLSLKERLRQVTGVWAGTYTHVTPKGEVLDTFTSRQETRLEGNDWYERVTYQWPEGDAIQFDFHARFDAMGETMIFDDPNFHGEVIFVNDQVYVFPYHWKAKPQSHVVETIVMVTPHYKSRVWQTFEQGELIKVTIINEHRASAVPEIWYPPKYITT
;
A
#
# COMPACT_ATOMS: atom_id res chain seq x y z
N MET A 1 11.01 22.64 -10.82
CA MET A 1 10.84 22.40 -9.37
C MET A 1 10.80 20.90 -9.15
N VAL A 2 11.50 20.40 -8.14
CA VAL A 2 11.40 19.00 -7.70
C VAL A 2 10.15 18.90 -6.84
N LEU A 3 9.27 17.94 -7.13
CA LEU A 3 8.04 17.72 -6.35
C LEU A 3 8.39 17.05 -5.01
N SER A 4 7.70 17.44 -3.94
CA SER A 4 7.79 16.73 -2.64
C SER A 4 7.14 15.34 -2.72
N LEU A 5 7.42 14.46 -1.76
CA LEU A 5 6.76 13.14 -1.67
C LEU A 5 5.24 13.30 -1.66
N LYS A 6 4.71 14.25 -0.88
CA LYS A 6 3.28 14.55 -0.81
C LYS A 6 2.68 14.93 -2.15
N GLU A 7 3.34 15.80 -2.93
CA GLU A 7 2.87 16.20 -4.25
C GLU A 7 2.84 15.06 -5.24
N ARG A 8 3.80 14.14 -5.12
CA ARG A 8 3.89 12.93 -5.95
C ARG A 8 2.79 11.94 -5.59
N LEU A 9 2.62 11.62 -4.30
CA LEU A 9 1.59 10.71 -3.84
C LEU A 9 0.18 11.27 -4.04
N ARG A 10 0.01 12.60 -4.10
CA ARG A 10 -1.25 13.22 -4.53
C ARG A 10 -1.67 12.73 -5.93
N GLN A 11 -0.73 12.51 -6.84
CA GLN A 11 -1.03 11.99 -8.18
C GLN A 11 -1.47 10.52 -8.16
N VAL A 12 -1.12 9.77 -7.11
CA VAL A 12 -1.50 8.36 -6.91
C VAL A 12 -2.89 8.25 -6.27
N THR A 13 -3.42 9.31 -5.67
CA THR A 13 -4.77 9.33 -5.08
C THR A 13 -5.85 8.92 -6.08
N GLY A 14 -6.94 8.36 -5.57
CA GLY A 14 -8.06 7.86 -6.35
C GLY A 14 -8.29 6.37 -6.14
N VAL A 15 -8.89 5.74 -7.13
CA VAL A 15 -9.31 4.34 -7.06
C VAL A 15 -8.52 3.50 -8.04
N TRP A 16 -8.04 2.36 -7.56
CA TRP A 16 -7.28 1.36 -8.30
C TRP A 16 -7.99 0.02 -8.20
N ALA A 17 -8.21 -0.65 -9.32
CA ALA A 17 -8.71 -2.01 -9.39
C ALA A 17 -7.60 -2.93 -9.86
N GLY A 18 -7.45 -4.09 -9.25
CA GLY A 18 -6.32 -4.96 -9.53
C GLY A 18 -6.51 -6.41 -9.17
N THR A 19 -5.40 -7.13 -9.21
CA THR A 19 -5.31 -8.54 -8.84
C THR A 19 -4.05 -8.73 -8.00
N TYR A 20 -4.19 -9.52 -6.94
CA TYR A 20 -3.11 -9.98 -6.10
C TYR A 20 -2.85 -11.44 -6.45
N THR A 21 -1.58 -11.78 -6.66
CA THR A 21 -1.13 -13.15 -6.89
C THR A 21 -0.03 -13.44 -5.89
N HIS A 22 -0.31 -14.34 -4.94
CA HIS A 22 0.69 -14.83 -4.00
C HIS A 22 1.47 -15.98 -4.64
N VAL A 23 2.79 -15.93 -4.54
CA VAL A 23 3.67 -16.97 -5.05
C VAL A 23 4.75 -17.36 -4.03
N THR A 24 5.21 -18.60 -4.10
CA THR A 24 6.37 -19.07 -3.34
C THR A 24 7.66 -18.42 -3.90
N PRO A 25 8.79 -18.47 -3.17
CA PRO A 25 10.09 -18.03 -3.70
C PRO A 25 10.55 -18.78 -4.96
N LYS A 26 9.96 -19.96 -5.24
CA LYS A 26 10.20 -20.74 -6.46
C LYS A 26 9.28 -20.36 -7.62
N GLY A 27 8.33 -19.44 -7.40
CA GLY A 27 7.38 -18.97 -8.41
C GLY A 27 6.11 -19.80 -8.53
N GLU A 28 5.84 -20.72 -7.60
CA GLU A 28 4.59 -21.49 -7.58
C GLU A 28 3.46 -20.60 -7.08
N VAL A 29 2.31 -20.59 -7.77
CA VAL A 29 1.14 -19.81 -7.36
C VAL A 29 0.50 -20.45 -6.13
N LEU A 30 0.35 -19.65 -5.08
CA LEU A 30 -0.31 -20.01 -3.82
C LEU A 30 -1.78 -19.59 -3.81
N ASP A 31 -2.07 -18.38 -4.31
CA ASP A 31 -3.42 -17.81 -4.30
C ASP A 31 -3.54 -16.68 -5.33
N THR A 32 -4.76 -16.39 -5.79
CA THR A 32 -5.07 -15.25 -6.65
C THR A 32 -6.47 -14.71 -6.38
N PHE A 33 -6.58 -13.40 -6.18
CA PHE A 33 -7.84 -12.73 -5.90
C PHE A 33 -7.84 -11.30 -6.43
N THR A 34 -9.03 -10.74 -6.59
CA THR A 34 -9.20 -9.36 -7.07
C THR A 34 -9.08 -8.37 -5.92
N SER A 35 -8.66 -7.16 -6.23
CA SER A 35 -8.51 -6.08 -5.25
C SER A 35 -9.10 -4.77 -5.74
N ARG A 36 -9.45 -3.94 -4.77
CA ARG A 36 -9.80 -2.54 -4.95
C ARG A 36 -9.08 -1.72 -3.89
N GLN A 37 -8.24 -0.79 -4.33
CA GLN A 37 -7.53 0.14 -3.44
C GLN A 37 -8.03 1.57 -3.67
N GLU A 38 -8.31 2.26 -2.58
CA GLU A 38 -8.83 3.62 -2.56
C GLU A 38 -7.94 4.49 -1.69
N THR A 39 -7.40 5.57 -2.27
CA THR A 39 -6.46 6.44 -1.57
C THR A 39 -6.92 7.90 -1.62
N ARG A 40 -6.82 8.59 -0.47
CA ARG A 40 -7.16 10.01 -0.31
C ARG A 40 -6.07 10.75 0.44
N LEU A 41 -5.94 12.04 0.14
CA LEU A 41 -5.05 12.97 0.83
C LEU A 41 -5.85 14.20 1.26
N GLU A 42 -5.96 14.43 2.57
CA GLU A 42 -6.66 15.57 3.17
C GLU A 42 -5.70 16.33 4.09
N GLY A 43 -5.26 17.53 3.67
CA GLY A 43 -4.22 18.25 4.40
C GLY A 43 -2.91 17.47 4.42
N ASN A 44 -2.50 16.98 5.59
CA ASN A 44 -1.35 16.09 5.79
C ASN A 44 -1.75 14.66 6.14
N ASP A 45 -3.04 14.35 6.17
CA ASP A 45 -3.56 13.01 6.47
C ASP A 45 -3.72 12.21 5.16
N TRP A 46 -3.14 11.01 5.13
CA TRP A 46 -3.32 10.01 4.07
C TRP A 46 -4.27 8.92 4.55
N TYR A 47 -5.26 8.58 3.72
CA TYR A 47 -6.20 7.51 3.98
C TYR A 47 -6.12 6.48 2.87
N GLU A 48 -6.10 5.21 3.24
CA GLU A 48 -6.04 4.11 2.29
C GLU A 48 -6.96 2.97 2.72
N ARG A 49 -7.84 2.55 1.81
CA ARG A 49 -8.70 1.38 1.99
C ARG A 49 -8.36 0.37 0.93
N VAL A 50 -8.18 -0.88 1.32
CA VAL A 50 -7.95 -2.00 0.42
C VAL A 50 -9.00 -3.06 0.67
N THR A 51 -9.75 -3.41 -0.37
CA THR A 51 -10.74 -4.48 -0.36
C THR A 51 -10.23 -5.65 -1.20
N TYR A 52 -10.20 -6.83 -0.62
CA TYR A 52 -9.88 -8.09 -1.30
C TYR A 52 -11.14 -8.90 -1.53
N GLN A 53 -11.24 -9.50 -2.71
CA GLN A 53 -12.39 -10.29 -3.12
C GLN A 53 -11.95 -11.59 -3.81
N TRP A 54 -12.24 -12.71 -3.16
CA TRP A 54 -12.09 -14.05 -3.70
C TRP A 54 -13.36 -14.46 -4.48
N PRO A 55 -13.28 -15.41 -5.43
CA PRO A 55 -14.43 -15.80 -6.25
C PRO A 55 -15.66 -16.28 -5.46
N GLU A 56 -15.44 -16.98 -4.34
CA GLU A 56 -16.50 -17.61 -3.54
C GLU A 56 -16.53 -17.13 -2.08
N GLY A 57 -15.83 -16.03 -1.78
CA GLY A 57 -15.66 -15.51 -0.41
C GLY A 57 -16.30 -14.15 -0.21
N ASP A 58 -16.48 -13.78 1.06
CA ASP A 58 -16.84 -12.41 1.43
C ASP A 58 -15.66 -11.45 1.18
N ALA A 59 -15.98 -10.20 0.87
CA ALA A 59 -14.98 -9.15 0.74
C ALA A 59 -14.30 -8.90 2.10
N ILE A 60 -12.98 -8.84 2.11
CA ILE A 60 -12.21 -8.43 3.30
C ILE A 60 -11.68 -7.03 3.08
N GLN A 61 -11.90 -6.13 4.03
CA GLN A 61 -11.48 -4.74 3.97
C GLN A 61 -10.41 -4.43 5.01
N PHE A 62 -9.40 -3.68 4.59
CA PHE A 62 -8.35 -3.11 5.44
C PHE A 62 -8.32 -1.61 5.26
N ASP A 63 -8.20 -0.91 6.38
CA ASP A 63 -8.23 0.55 6.47
C ASP A 63 -6.93 1.02 7.13
N PHE A 64 -6.20 1.89 6.44
CA PHE A 64 -4.92 2.43 6.86
C PHE A 64 -4.95 3.96 6.92
N HIS A 65 -4.19 4.51 7.86
CA HIS A 65 -3.98 5.95 8.00
C HIS A 65 -2.49 6.24 8.18
N ALA A 66 -2.03 7.28 7.49
CA ALA A 66 -0.69 7.81 7.63
C ALA A 66 -0.71 9.34 7.72
N ARG A 67 0.40 9.90 8.17
CA ARG A 67 0.60 11.35 8.18
C ARG A 67 1.89 11.75 7.49
N PHE A 68 1.80 12.84 6.75
CA PHE A 68 2.95 13.58 6.27
C PHE A 68 3.54 14.47 7.35
N ASP A 69 4.87 14.62 7.36
CA ASP A 69 5.51 15.69 8.13
C ASP A 69 5.07 17.08 7.63
N ALA A 70 5.49 18.13 8.36
CA ALA A 70 5.12 19.51 8.03
C ALA A 70 5.63 19.96 6.65
N MET A 71 6.71 19.35 6.15
CA MET A 71 7.34 19.68 4.88
C MET A 71 6.78 18.84 3.71
N GLY A 72 6.07 17.75 3.99
CA GLY A 72 5.56 16.81 3.00
C GLY A 72 6.61 15.86 2.44
N GLU A 73 7.74 15.68 3.14
CA GLU A 73 8.88 14.89 2.67
C GLU A 73 8.82 13.43 3.15
N THR A 74 8.28 13.21 4.35
CA THR A 74 8.12 11.87 4.95
C THR A 74 6.64 11.54 5.11
N MET A 75 6.25 10.28 4.87
CA MET A 75 4.92 9.75 5.19
C MET A 75 5.03 8.50 6.06
N ILE A 76 4.44 8.54 7.25
CA ILE A 76 4.54 7.47 8.25
C ILE A 76 3.15 6.93 8.57
N PHE A 77 3.02 5.61 8.48
CA PHE A 77 1.94 4.83 9.09
C PHE A 77 2.40 4.42 10.48
N ASP A 78 1.66 4.81 11.51
CA ASP A 78 1.93 4.38 12.88
C ASP A 78 0.63 4.30 13.68
N ASP A 79 0.03 3.11 13.69
CA ASP A 79 -1.16 2.79 14.48
C ASP A 79 -0.84 1.64 15.47
N PRO A 80 -1.75 1.25 16.38
CA PRO A 80 -1.47 0.20 17.37
C PRO A 80 -1.08 -1.17 16.78
N ASN A 81 -1.42 -1.45 15.52
CA ASN A 81 -1.26 -2.74 14.85
C ASN A 81 -0.26 -2.72 13.70
N PHE A 82 0.05 -1.55 13.14
CA PHE A 82 0.79 -1.42 11.88
C PHE A 82 1.79 -0.27 11.94
N HIS A 83 2.96 -0.48 11.33
CA HIS A 83 3.98 0.54 11.18
C HIS A 83 4.67 0.42 9.82
N GLY A 84 4.91 1.55 9.16
CA GLY A 84 5.64 1.62 7.91
C GLY A 84 5.95 3.06 7.47
N GLU A 85 6.92 3.20 6.58
CA GLU A 85 7.36 4.49 6.06
C GLU A 85 7.56 4.41 4.55
N VAL A 86 7.02 5.38 3.79
CA VAL A 86 7.19 5.40 2.34
C VAL A 86 8.48 6.10 1.96
N ILE A 87 9.32 5.39 1.22
CA ILE A 87 10.60 5.86 0.69
C ILE A 87 10.43 6.16 -0.81
N PHE A 88 10.77 7.39 -1.20
CA PHE A 88 10.85 7.80 -2.60
C PHE A 88 12.22 7.42 -3.17
N VAL A 89 12.22 6.65 -4.27
CA VAL A 89 13.46 6.32 -4.98
C VAL A 89 13.65 7.25 -6.17
N ASN A 90 12.62 7.38 -7.02
CA ASN A 90 12.57 8.30 -8.15
C ASN A 90 11.11 8.49 -8.61
N ASP A 91 10.91 9.29 -9.65
CA ASP A 91 9.60 9.69 -10.17
C ASP A 91 8.61 8.54 -10.46
N GLN A 92 9.10 7.31 -10.65
CA GLN A 92 8.29 6.14 -10.97
C GLN A 92 8.31 5.07 -9.88
N VAL A 93 9.25 5.11 -8.94
CA VAL A 93 9.51 4.01 -8.01
C VAL A 93 9.44 4.49 -6.56
N TYR A 94 8.62 3.80 -5.78
CA TYR A 94 8.51 3.94 -4.34
C TYR A 94 8.80 2.60 -3.67
N VAL A 95 9.33 2.66 -2.46
CA VAL A 95 9.54 1.48 -1.61
C VAL A 95 8.82 1.71 -0.29
N PHE A 96 8.12 0.70 0.20
CA PHE A 96 7.36 0.75 1.43
C PHE A 96 7.70 -0.46 2.30
N PRO A 97 8.73 -0.36 3.16
CA PRO A 97 8.94 -1.30 4.24
C PRO A 97 7.85 -1.11 5.31
N TYR A 98 7.21 -2.21 5.70
CA TYR A 98 6.22 -2.20 6.77
C TYR A 98 6.15 -3.53 7.51
N HIS A 99 5.51 -3.52 8.68
CA HIS A 99 5.21 -4.72 9.43
C HIS A 99 3.93 -4.55 10.24
N TRP A 100 3.31 -5.69 10.56
CA TRP A 100 2.25 -5.75 11.56
C TRP A 100 2.89 -5.95 12.93
N LYS A 101 2.58 -5.07 13.90
CA LYS A 101 3.11 -5.11 15.28
C LYS A 101 2.77 -6.43 16.00
N ALA A 102 1.65 -7.06 15.64
CA ALA A 102 1.26 -8.38 16.15
C ALA A 102 2.10 -9.55 15.57
N LYS A 103 2.88 -9.31 14.51
CA LYS A 103 3.76 -10.31 13.87
C LYS A 103 5.19 -9.77 13.77
N PRO A 104 5.90 -9.57 14.90
CA PRO A 104 7.20 -8.90 14.91
C PRO A 104 8.31 -9.64 14.17
N GLN A 105 8.12 -10.94 13.88
CA GLN A 105 9.07 -11.75 13.11
C GLN A 105 8.82 -11.66 11.59
N SER A 106 7.73 -11.01 11.17
CA SER A 106 7.33 -10.84 9.77
C SER A 106 7.55 -9.39 9.36
N HIS A 107 8.22 -9.19 8.23
CA HIS A 107 8.33 -7.88 7.61
C HIS A 107 8.05 -7.99 6.12
N VAL A 108 7.52 -6.90 5.57
CA VAL A 108 7.24 -6.80 4.14
C VAL A 108 8.01 -5.62 3.58
N VAL A 109 8.66 -5.84 2.44
CA VAL A 109 9.17 -4.77 1.60
C VAL A 109 8.31 -4.73 0.35
N GLU A 110 7.53 -3.68 0.21
CA GLU A 110 6.76 -3.41 -1.00
C GLU A 110 7.56 -2.49 -1.93
N THR A 111 7.64 -2.85 -3.21
CA THR A 111 8.11 -1.97 -4.28
C THR A 111 6.93 -1.60 -5.16
N ILE A 112 6.74 -0.30 -5.41
CA ILE A 112 5.63 0.25 -6.19
C ILE A 112 6.22 0.93 -7.42
N VAL A 113 5.84 0.44 -8.60
CA VAL A 113 6.29 0.98 -9.88
C VAL A 113 5.11 1.59 -10.63
N MET A 114 5.12 2.90 -10.76
CA MET A 114 4.20 3.68 -11.56
C MET A 114 4.72 3.77 -13.00
N VAL A 115 4.33 2.81 -13.85
CA VAL A 115 4.74 2.80 -15.27
C VAL A 115 4.01 3.90 -16.05
N THR A 116 2.74 4.14 -15.74
CA THR A 116 1.92 5.23 -16.30
C THR A 116 1.00 5.82 -15.23
N PRO A 117 0.35 6.99 -15.46
CA PRO A 117 -0.64 7.53 -14.54
C PRO A 117 -1.86 6.62 -14.29
N HIS A 118 -2.07 5.62 -15.15
CA HIS A 118 -3.24 4.73 -15.14
C HIS A 118 -2.90 3.27 -14.86
N TYR A 119 -1.62 2.93 -14.70
CA TYR A 119 -1.17 1.57 -14.44
C TYR A 119 0.01 1.58 -13.47
N LYS A 120 -0.11 0.77 -12.43
CA LYS A 120 0.96 0.51 -11.47
C LYS A 120 1.09 -0.99 -11.23
N SER A 121 2.31 -1.43 -11.01
CA SER A 121 2.60 -2.76 -10.51
C SER A 121 3.27 -2.65 -9.16
N ARG A 122 2.93 -3.56 -8.25
CA ARG A 122 3.53 -3.62 -6.92
C ARG A 122 4.01 -5.04 -6.67
N VAL A 123 5.14 -5.13 -5.98
CA VAL A 123 5.71 -6.41 -5.55
C VAL A 123 5.93 -6.36 -4.06
N TRP A 124 5.35 -7.29 -3.33
CA TRP A 124 5.63 -7.46 -1.90
C TRP A 124 6.57 -8.63 -1.72
N GLN A 125 7.71 -8.39 -1.09
CA GLN A 125 8.56 -9.45 -0.57
C GLN A 125 8.24 -9.60 0.91
N THR A 126 7.64 -10.74 1.29
CA THR A 126 7.36 -11.07 2.69
C THR A 126 8.48 -11.94 3.21
N PHE A 127 9.07 -11.50 4.32
CA PHE A 127 10.13 -12.21 5.00
C PHE A 127 9.67 -12.61 6.39
N GLU A 128 10.03 -13.82 6.80
CA GLU A 128 9.82 -14.30 8.16
C GLU A 128 11.12 -14.95 8.65
N GLN A 129 11.52 -14.62 9.89
CA GLN A 129 12.74 -15.18 10.50
C GLN A 129 14.02 -14.97 9.64
N GLY A 130 14.05 -13.91 8.84
CA GLY A 130 15.19 -13.56 7.97
C GLY A 130 15.19 -14.23 6.59
N GLU A 131 14.16 -15.02 6.26
CA GLU A 131 14.04 -15.70 4.97
C GLU A 131 12.87 -15.16 4.15
N LEU A 132 13.02 -15.11 2.82
CA LEU A 132 11.93 -14.79 1.91
C LEU A 132 10.97 -15.99 1.86
N ILE A 133 9.73 -15.80 2.32
CA ILE A 133 8.73 -16.88 2.38
C ILE A 133 7.64 -16.76 1.32
N LYS A 134 7.39 -15.53 0.83
CA LYS A 134 6.32 -15.27 -0.14
C LYS A 134 6.63 -14.02 -0.93
N VAL A 135 6.29 -14.04 -2.22
CA VAL A 135 6.20 -12.84 -3.05
C VAL A 135 4.73 -12.61 -3.41
N THR A 136 4.28 -11.35 -3.38
CA THR A 136 2.97 -10.98 -3.92
C THR A 136 3.18 -10.09 -5.12
N ILE A 137 2.61 -10.48 -6.25
CA ILE A 137 2.59 -9.68 -7.47
C ILE A 137 1.23 -9.01 -7.55
N ILE A 138 1.22 -7.69 -7.74
CA ILE A 138 0.02 -6.88 -7.77
C ILE A 138 0.04 -6.06 -9.05
N ASN A 139 -1.03 -6.15 -9.83
CA ASN A 139 -1.21 -5.36 -11.05
C ASN A 139 -2.50 -4.57 -10.94
N GLU A 140 -2.41 -3.26 -11.12
CA GLU A 140 -3.51 -2.35 -10.83
C GLU A 140 -3.69 -1.31 -11.92
N HIS A 141 -4.95 -1.09 -12.28
CA HIS A 141 -5.38 -0.07 -13.21
C HIS A 141 -6.21 0.99 -12.49
N ARG A 142 -6.06 2.24 -12.91
CA ARG A 142 -6.89 3.33 -12.39
C ARG A 142 -8.34 3.09 -12.81
N ALA A 143 -9.25 3.06 -11.83
CA ALA A 143 -10.68 2.95 -12.07
C ALA A 143 -11.31 4.35 -12.13
N SER A 144 -12.34 4.50 -12.97
CA SER A 144 -13.15 5.72 -13.03
C SER A 144 -14.18 5.72 -11.89
N ALA A 145 -13.71 5.90 -10.66
CA ALA A 145 -14.54 5.95 -9.46
C ALA A 145 -13.97 6.95 -8.44
N VAL A 146 -14.82 7.37 -7.50
CA VAL A 146 -14.43 8.25 -6.40
C VAL A 146 -14.15 7.41 -5.16
N PRO A 147 -13.06 7.67 -4.42
CA PRO A 147 -12.80 7.01 -3.15
C PRO A 147 -13.92 7.26 -2.13
N GLU A 148 -14.30 6.24 -1.37
CA GLU A 148 -15.19 6.40 -0.24
C GLU A 148 -14.56 7.31 0.83
N ILE A 149 -15.38 8.15 1.45
CA ILE A 149 -14.98 8.98 2.58
C ILE A 149 -15.30 8.25 3.87
N TRP A 150 -14.25 7.92 4.60
CA TRP A 150 -14.30 7.28 5.91
C TRP A 150 -13.13 7.81 6.76
N TYR A 151 -13.26 7.71 8.07
CA TYR A 151 -12.24 8.19 9.00
C TYR A 151 -11.97 7.09 10.01
N PRO A 152 -10.76 6.48 10.02
CA PRO A 152 -10.37 5.61 11.10
C PRO A 152 -10.27 6.44 12.40
N PRO A 153 -10.30 5.79 13.56
CA PRO A 153 -9.88 6.45 14.79
C PRO A 153 -8.47 7.02 14.56
N LYS A 154 -8.27 8.31 14.84
CA LYS A 154 -6.96 8.95 14.69
C LYS A 154 -6.04 8.40 15.77
N TYR A 155 -5.15 7.49 15.40
CA TYR A 155 -4.09 7.01 16.27
C TYR A 155 -2.87 7.91 16.06
N ILE A 156 -2.50 8.64 17.10
CA ILE A 156 -1.26 9.40 17.14
C ILE A 156 -0.65 9.09 18.49
N THR A 157 0.29 8.15 18.52
CA THR A 157 1.22 8.09 19.64
C THR A 157 2.14 9.31 19.50
N THR A 158 2.03 10.22 20.46
CA THR A 158 2.89 11.40 20.64
C THR A 158 4.34 11.02 20.80
#